data_AF-A0A8S0T9Z3-F1
#
_entry.id   AF-A0A8S0T9Z3-F1
#
_cell.length_a   1.000
_cell.length_b   1.000
_cell.length_c   1.000
_cell.angle_alpha   90.00
_cell.angle_beta   90.00
_cell.angle_gamma   90.00
#
_symmetry.space_group_name_H-M   'P 1'
#
loop_
_entity.id
_entity.type
_entity.pdbx_description
1 polymer ?
#
loop_
_entity_poly.entity_id
_entity_poly.type
_entity_poly.pdbx_seq_one_letter_code
_entity_poly.pdbx_strand_id
1 'polypeptide(L)'
;MAKLHTFWAAKIRSSEHNNNRALVAASIGSYGAYLADGSEYSGNYRQNITLEKLKDFHRHRMQVPVEAGPDLLAFEIIPNKLEAQACVELLDEQNVKIPSWVCFRSVEGENAPSREGLME
;
A
#
# COMPACT_ATOMS: atom_id res chain seq x y z
N MET A 1 -7.44 -9.04 1.71
CA MET A 1 -6.57 -10.12 2.23
C MET A 1 -6.65 -11.46 1.47
N ALA A 2 -7.81 -11.93 0.99
CA ALA A 2 -7.93 -13.22 0.28
C ALA A 2 -7.11 -13.33 -1.04
N LYS A 3 -6.78 -12.21 -1.69
CA LYS A 3 -6.04 -12.19 -2.96
C LYS A 3 -4.54 -12.51 -2.80
N LEU A 4 -3.90 -12.12 -1.69
CA LEU A 4 -2.46 -12.30 -1.48
C LEU A 4 -2.08 -13.76 -1.18
N HIS A 5 -2.88 -14.45 -0.36
CA HIS A 5 -2.68 -15.89 -0.07
C HIS A 5 -2.82 -16.73 -1.35
N THR A 6 -3.80 -16.40 -2.20
CA THR A 6 -4.00 -17.07 -3.49
C THR A 6 -2.87 -16.80 -4.47
N PHE A 7 -2.30 -15.59 -4.49
CA PHE A 7 -1.14 -15.24 -5.32
C PHE A 7 0.07 -16.13 -4.98
N TRP A 8 0.46 -16.19 -3.70
CA TRP A 8 1.58 -17.02 -3.27
C TRP A 8 1.31 -18.50 -3.53
N ALA A 9 0.11 -18.98 -3.24
CA ALA A 9 -0.26 -20.37 -3.52
C ALA A 9 -0.23 -20.72 -5.01
N ALA A 10 -0.61 -19.80 -5.91
CA ALA A 10 -0.53 -19.98 -7.36
C ALA A 10 0.92 -19.98 -7.86
N LYS A 11 1.78 -19.11 -7.32
CA LYS A 11 3.21 -19.03 -7.66
C LYS A 11 4.01 -20.23 -7.15
N ILE A 12 3.68 -20.75 -5.97
CA ILE A 12 4.33 -21.95 -5.39
C ILE A 12 3.97 -23.21 -6.21
N ARG A 13 2.75 -23.30 -6.76
CA ARG A 13 2.29 -24.47 -7.51
C ARG A 13 2.84 -24.59 -8.95
N SER A 14 3.40 -23.52 -9.53
CA SER A 14 3.95 -23.57 -10.90
C SER A 14 5.42 -24.00 -10.97
N SER A 15 6.03 -24.42 -9.85
CA SER A 15 7.47 -24.70 -9.74
C SER A 15 7.85 -26.16 -10.03
N GLU A 16 7.41 -26.74 -11.14
CA GLU A 16 7.98 -28.02 -11.58
C GLU A 16 9.29 -27.86 -12.36
N HIS A 17 9.68 -26.64 -12.76
CA HIS A 17 10.98 -26.38 -13.39
C HIS A 17 11.57 -25.01 -12.98
N ASN A 18 12.73 -25.05 -12.31
CA ASN A 18 13.80 -24.03 -12.22
C ASN A 18 13.42 -22.55 -12.47
N ASN A 19 12.59 -21.94 -11.61
CA ASN A 19 12.19 -20.54 -11.75
C ASN A 19 12.58 -19.70 -10.52
N ASN A 20 13.89 -19.52 -10.33
CA ASN A 20 14.51 -18.54 -9.42
C ASN A 20 14.32 -17.08 -9.92
N ARG A 21 13.16 -16.75 -10.49
CA ARG A 21 12.90 -15.39 -10.96
C ARG A 21 12.50 -14.52 -9.78
N ALA A 22 13.30 -13.49 -9.51
CA ALA A 22 12.98 -12.43 -8.55
C ALA A 22 11.66 -11.76 -8.90
N LEU A 23 10.89 -11.42 -7.86
CA LEU A 23 9.67 -10.63 -7.99
C LEU A 23 10.00 -9.14 -7.88
N VAL A 24 9.28 -8.33 -8.65
CA VAL A 24 9.41 -6.87 -8.61
C VAL A 24 8.14 -6.29 -8.00
N ALA A 25 8.29 -5.61 -6.87
CA ALA A 25 7.23 -4.82 -6.27
C ALA A 25 7.48 -3.33 -6.54
N ALA A 26 6.50 -2.64 -7.11
CA ALA A 26 6.58 -1.18 -7.21
C ALA A 26 6.16 -0.55 -5.88
N SER A 27 7.09 0.19 -5.29
CA SER A 27 6.85 0.93 -4.05
C SER A 27 5.98 2.17 -4.30
N ILE A 28 5.03 2.38 -3.41
CA ILE A 28 4.18 3.57 -3.33
C ILE A 28 4.22 4.05 -1.87
N GLY A 29 5.01 5.09 -1.62
CA GLY A 29 5.13 5.70 -0.29
C GLY A 29 3.91 6.53 0.13
N SER A 30 3.78 6.76 1.43
CA SER A 30 2.71 7.57 2.02
C SER A 30 2.76 9.05 1.63
N TYR A 31 1.61 9.71 1.82
CA TYR A 31 1.46 11.15 1.75
C TYR A 31 2.37 11.88 2.74
N GLY A 32 2.58 11.32 3.94
CA GLY A 32 3.50 11.91 4.91
C GLY A 32 4.94 12.03 4.38
N ALA A 33 5.42 11.02 3.65
CA ALA A 33 6.74 11.06 3.04
C ALA A 33 6.84 12.14 1.94
N TYR A 34 5.73 12.42 1.24
CA TYR A 34 5.65 13.53 0.30
C TYR A 34 5.71 14.90 0.99
N LEU A 35 5.13 15.04 2.18
CA LEU A 35 5.16 16.30 2.94
C LEU A 35 6.55 16.65 3.47
N ALA A 36 7.45 15.66 3.58
CA ALA A 36 8.82 15.84 4.05
C ALA A 36 8.92 16.54 5.42
N ASP A 37 7.92 16.37 6.29
CA ASP A 37 7.84 16.98 7.61
C ASP A 37 7.87 15.96 8.76
N GLY A 38 8.14 14.69 8.43
CA GLY A 38 8.16 13.58 9.38
C GLY A 38 6.77 13.02 9.71
N SER A 39 5.71 13.47 9.03
CA SER A 39 4.36 12.96 9.28
C SER A 39 4.14 11.50 8.86
N GLU A 40 5.05 10.92 8.08
CA GLU A 40 5.14 9.47 7.87
C GLU A 40 5.50 8.69 9.15
N TYR A 41 5.98 9.38 10.20
CA TYR A 41 6.25 8.83 11.53
C TYR A 41 5.20 9.22 12.57
N SER A 42 4.49 10.33 12.38
CA SER A 42 3.49 10.82 13.34
C SER A 42 2.04 10.43 12.97
N GLY A 43 1.78 10.14 11.70
CA GLY A 43 0.44 9.87 11.17
C GLY A 43 -0.47 11.10 11.09
N ASN A 44 0.04 12.28 11.47
CA ASN A 44 -0.71 13.53 11.49
C ASN A 44 -0.29 14.42 10.31
N TYR A 45 -1.13 14.44 9.28
CA TYR A 45 -0.92 15.22 8.05
C TYR A 45 -1.28 16.70 8.15
N ARG A 46 -1.49 17.21 9.38
CA ARG A 46 -1.98 18.57 9.65
C ARG A 46 -3.37 18.81 9.01
N GLN A 47 -3.91 20.02 9.12
CA GLN A 47 -5.34 20.26 8.87
C GLN A 47 -5.81 20.07 7.41
N ASN A 48 -7.06 19.58 7.27
CA ASN A 48 -7.86 19.44 6.05
C ASN A 48 -7.43 18.34 5.06
N ILE A 49 -6.88 17.22 5.53
CA ILE A 49 -6.80 15.99 4.74
C ILE A 49 -8.13 15.24 4.79
N THR A 50 -8.55 14.77 3.62
CA THR A 50 -9.75 13.97 3.42
C THR A 50 -9.40 12.71 2.66
N LEU A 51 -10.28 11.71 2.73
CA LEU A 51 -10.16 10.47 1.96
C LEU A 51 -9.96 10.77 0.46
N GLU A 52 -10.79 11.65 -0.11
CA GLU A 52 -10.70 12.02 -1.54
C GLU A 52 -9.37 12.68 -1.90
N LYS A 53 -8.83 13.56 -1.05
CA LYS A 53 -7.49 14.15 -1.29
C LYS A 53 -6.39 13.09 -1.33
N LEU A 54 -6.47 12.10 -0.45
CA LEU A 54 -5.52 10.99 -0.42
C LEU A 54 -5.69 10.09 -1.66
N LYS A 55 -6.93 9.85 -2.09
CA LYS A 55 -7.21 9.11 -3.33
C LYS A 55 -6.67 9.86 -4.54
N ASP A 56 -6.89 11.16 -4.66
CA ASP A 56 -6.35 11.98 -5.75
C ASP A 56 -4.82 11.96 -5.79
N PHE A 57 -4.19 12.09 -4.62
CA PHE A 57 -2.73 11.99 -4.48
C PHE A 57 -2.20 10.64 -4.96
N HIS A 58 -2.77 9.53 -4.48
CA HIS A 58 -2.32 8.18 -4.85
C HIS A 58 -2.68 7.80 -6.28
N ARG A 59 -3.81 8.28 -6.80
CA ARG A 59 -4.25 8.02 -8.19
C ARG A 59 -3.21 8.47 -9.19
N HIS A 60 -2.68 9.67 -9.02
CA HIS A 60 -1.60 10.16 -9.89
C HIS A 60 -0.33 9.31 -9.77
N ARG A 61 0.07 8.94 -8.54
CA ARG A 61 1.29 8.16 -8.30
C ARG A 61 1.22 6.73 -8.78
N MET A 62 0.03 6.14 -8.84
CA MET A 62 -0.18 4.76 -9.26
C MET A 62 -0.16 4.56 -10.77
N GLN A 63 -0.42 5.59 -11.57
CA GLN A 63 -0.53 5.49 -13.03
C GLN A 63 0.68 4.79 -13.66
N VAL A 64 1.87 5.37 -13.49
CA VAL A 64 3.11 4.86 -14.09
C VAL A 64 3.47 3.46 -13.55
N PRO A 65 3.47 3.20 -12.22
CA PRO A 65 3.71 1.86 -11.70
C PRO A 65 2.73 0.80 -12.23
N VAL A 66 1.44 1.10 -12.29
CA VAL A 66 0.44 0.14 -12.77
C VAL A 66 0.64 -0.18 -14.25
N GLU A 67 0.90 0.85 -15.07
CA GLU A 67 1.19 0.68 -16.50
C GLU A 67 2.48 -0.10 -16.76
N ALA A 68 3.49 0.07 -15.90
CA ALA A 68 4.75 -0.68 -15.99
C ALA A 68 4.59 -2.19 -15.70
N GLY A 69 3.47 -2.62 -15.12
CA GLY A 69 3.14 -4.03 -14.90
C GLY A 69 4.09 -4.78 -13.95
N PRO A 70 4.37 -4.30 -12.73
CA PRO A 70 5.13 -5.04 -11.74
C PRO A 70 4.40 -6.31 -11.30
N ASP A 71 5.12 -7.25 -10.69
CA ASP A 71 4.50 -8.44 -10.11
C ASP A 71 3.57 -8.05 -8.94
N LEU A 72 3.92 -7.00 -8.20
CA LEU A 72 3.28 -6.58 -6.95
C LEU A 72 3.24 -5.05 -6.81
N LEU A 73 2.27 -4.51 -6.07
CA LEU A 73 2.32 -3.14 -5.54
C LEU A 73 2.52 -3.15 -4.03
N ALA A 74 3.39 -2.26 -3.55
CA ALA A 74 3.75 -2.14 -2.15
C ALA A 74 3.41 -0.73 -1.64
N PHE A 75 2.26 -0.58 -0.98
CA PHE A 75 1.94 0.66 -0.28
C PHE A 75 2.71 0.68 1.04
N GLU A 76 3.77 1.47 1.11
CA GLU A 76 4.74 1.40 2.20
C GLU A 76 4.74 2.65 3.07
N ILE A 77 5.00 2.41 4.35
CA ILE A 77 5.11 3.44 5.37
C ILE A 77 3.78 4.20 5.55
N ILE A 78 2.65 3.48 5.57
CA ILE A 78 1.32 4.07 5.77
C ILE A 78 1.08 4.29 7.28
N PRO A 79 0.92 5.53 7.77
CA PRO A 79 0.93 5.83 9.20
C PRO A 79 -0.45 6.00 9.83
N ASN A 80 -1.55 5.87 9.06
CA ASN A 80 -2.93 5.95 9.55
C ASN A 80 -3.91 5.12 8.70
N LYS A 81 -5.07 4.78 9.28
CA LYS A 81 -6.12 3.99 8.61
C LYS A 81 -6.77 4.74 7.45
N LEU A 82 -6.90 6.06 7.54
CA LEU A 82 -7.55 6.88 6.51
C LEU A 82 -6.83 6.77 5.16
N GLU A 83 -5.50 6.81 5.15
CA GLU A 83 -4.72 6.62 3.93
C GLU A 83 -4.71 5.18 3.44
N ALA A 84 -4.67 4.19 4.34
CA ALA A 84 -4.81 2.80 3.96
C ALA A 84 -6.16 2.55 3.26
N GLN A 85 -7.24 3.12 3.79
CA GLN A 85 -8.56 3.09 3.18
C GLN A 85 -8.54 3.73 1.78
N ALA A 86 -7.94 4.92 1.64
CA ALA A 86 -7.80 5.58 0.34
C ALA A 86 -7.10 4.68 -0.69
N CYS A 87 -6.02 4.01 -0.32
CA CYS A 87 -5.28 3.11 -1.21
C CYS A 87 -6.12 1.91 -1.64
N VAL A 88 -6.85 1.28 -0.70
CA VAL A 88 -7.68 0.11 -0.97
C VAL A 88 -8.87 0.46 -1.87
N GLU A 89 -9.61 1.52 -1.53
CA GLU A 89 -10.73 1.97 -2.36
C GLU A 89 -10.27 2.33 -3.76
N LEU A 90 -9.13 3.02 -3.88
CA LEU A 90 -8.58 3.41 -5.17
C LEU A 90 -8.18 2.21 -6.04
N LEU A 91 -7.62 1.15 -5.46
CA LEU A 91 -7.32 -0.09 -6.20
C LEU A 91 -8.59 -0.70 -6.82
N ASP A 92 -9.70 -0.69 -6.07
CA ASP A 92 -10.98 -1.22 -6.56
C ASP A 92 -11.61 -0.27 -7.60
N GLU A 93 -11.60 1.05 -7.38
CA GLU A 93 -12.10 2.06 -8.32
C GLU A 93 -11.37 2.03 -9.67
N GLN A 94 -10.05 1.86 -9.65
CA GLN A 94 -9.22 1.78 -10.85
C GLN A 94 -9.16 0.36 -11.42
N ASN A 95 -9.90 -0.59 -10.83
CA ASN A 95 -9.96 -1.99 -11.26
C ASN A 95 -8.57 -2.65 -11.36
N VAL A 96 -7.63 -2.28 -10.48
CA VAL A 96 -6.25 -2.77 -10.49
C VAL A 96 -6.23 -4.25 -10.12
N LYS A 97 -5.62 -5.06 -10.99
CA LYS A 97 -5.52 -6.53 -10.81
C LYS A 97 -4.20 -6.98 -10.20
N ILE A 98 -3.21 -6.08 -10.11
CA ILE A 98 -1.91 -6.37 -9.53
C ILE A 98 -2.08 -6.66 -8.03
N PRO A 99 -1.62 -7.82 -7.53
CA PRO A 99 -1.67 -8.11 -6.11
C PRO A 99 -0.90 -7.05 -5.32
N SER A 100 -1.51 -6.58 -4.23
CA SER A 100 -1.02 -5.43 -3.48
C SER A 100 -1.01 -5.72 -1.99
N TRP A 101 -0.08 -5.13 -1.25
CA TRP A 101 -0.12 -5.09 0.21
C TRP A 101 -0.04 -3.65 0.73
N VAL A 102 -0.56 -3.45 1.94
CA VAL A 102 -0.38 -2.22 2.72
C VAL A 102 0.51 -2.56 3.90
N CYS A 103 1.61 -1.83 4.05
CA CYS A 103 2.51 -1.92 5.20
C CYS A 103 2.28 -0.70 6.09
N PHE A 104 1.71 -0.96 7.27
CA PHE A 104 1.52 0.07 8.27
C PHE A 104 2.84 0.38 8.99
N ARG A 105 3.06 1.67 9.26
CA ARG A 105 3.94 2.04 10.36
C ARG A 105 3.24 1.76 11.67
N SER A 106 4.00 1.22 12.61
CA SER A 106 3.55 1.05 13.99
C SER A 106 4.59 1.61 14.95
N VAL A 107 4.12 2.05 16.11
CA VAL A 107 5.00 2.49 17.21
C VAL A 107 5.44 1.27 18.05
N GLU A 108 4.52 0.34 18.31
CA GLU A 108 4.73 -0.79 19.25
C GLU A 108 4.26 -2.15 18.68
N GLY A 109 3.92 -2.20 17.39
CA GLY A 109 3.35 -3.38 16.72
C GLY A 109 1.83 -3.49 16.80
N GLU A 110 1.17 -2.72 17.68
CA GLU A 110 -0.28 -2.78 17.89
C GLU A 110 -1.03 -1.59 17.28
N ASN A 111 -0.45 -0.39 17.37
CA ASN A 111 -1.11 0.86 16.99
C ASN A 111 -0.35 1.55 15.86
N ALA A 112 -1.08 2.21 14.97
CA ALA A 112 -0.54 3.20 14.06
C ALA A 112 -0.06 4.44 14.84
N PRO A 113 0.89 5.24 14.30
CA PRO A 113 1.26 6.53 14.89
C PRO A 113 0.09 7.47 15.17
N SER A 114 -0.98 7.38 14.38
CA SER A 114 -2.27 8.06 14.59
C SER A 114 -3.05 7.61 15.84
N ARG A 115 -2.54 6.61 16.59
CA ARG A 115 -3.15 5.95 17.76
C ARG A 115 -4.34 5.07 17.45
N GLU A 116 -4.51 4.69 16.19
CA GLU A 116 -5.53 3.73 15.78
C GLU A 116 -5.01 2.30 15.93
N GLY A 117 -5.80 1.40 16.52
CA GLY A 117 -5.43 -0.02 16.67
C GLY A 117 -5.43 -0.76 15.33
N LEU A 118 -4.40 -1.56 15.04
CA LEU A 118 -4.23 -2.26 13.76
C LEU A 118 -4.95 -3.61 13.68
N MET A 119 -5.43 -4.14 14.81
CA MET A 119 -5.99 -5.49 14.95
C MET A 119 -7.52 -5.52 15.13
N GLU A 120 -8.22 -4.42 14.85
CA GLU A 120 -9.70 -4.36 14.87
C GLU A 120 -10.34 -4.83 13.57
#